data_AF-A0AAN8GFD2-F1
#
_entry.id   AF-A0AAN8GFD2-F1
#
_cell.length_a   1.000
_cell.length_b   1.000
_cell.length_c   1.000
_cell.angle_alpha   90.00
_cell.angle_beta   90.00
_cell.angle_gamma   90.00
#
_symmetry.space_group_name_H-M   'P 1'
#
loop_
_entity.id
_entity.type
_entity.pdbx_description
1 polymer ?
#
loop_
_entity_poly.entity_id
_entity_poly.type
_entity_poly.pdbx_seq_one_letter_code
_entity_poly.pdbx_strand_id
1 'polypeptide(L)'
;MYCTGLECWKCIGEWCQDNPEGDYRVSKTSCQPTESCMKVYYRMHDNSSRLYESVTRSCSMGKCISLGMDQFKDCMANPRIYQIDGCSLRSCCDNEDLCNSTAKRLTQRSVILLNILLTVLVVKCR
;
A
#
# COMPACT_ATOMS: atom_id res chain seq x y z
N MET A 1 -12.84 5.17 -26.58
CA MET A 1 -11.54 4.70 -26.07
C MET A 1 -11.68 4.63 -24.57
N TYR A 2 -11.85 3.44 -23.99
CA TYR A 2 -12.04 3.28 -22.55
C TYR A 2 -10.66 3.01 -21.95
N CYS A 3 -10.12 3.94 -21.18
CA CYS A 3 -8.94 3.64 -20.36
C CYS A 3 -9.39 2.62 -19.31
N THR A 4 -8.77 1.45 -19.28
CA THR A 4 -8.94 0.49 -18.20
C THR A 4 -8.24 1.03 -16.96
N GLY A 5 -8.93 1.11 -15.83
CA GLY A 5 -8.31 1.46 -14.56
C GLY A 5 -7.54 0.29 -13.96
N LEU A 6 -6.77 0.57 -12.90
CA LEU A 6 -5.91 -0.39 -12.21
C LEU A 6 -6.73 -1.46 -11.48
N GLU A 7 -6.18 -2.66 -11.36
CA GLU A 7 -6.67 -3.67 -10.42
C GLU A 7 -5.96 -3.49 -9.06
N CYS A 8 -6.69 -3.50 -7.94
CA CYS A 8 -6.12 -3.34 -6.60
C CYS A 8 -6.59 -4.44 -5.66
N TRP A 9 -5.80 -4.73 -4.62
CA TRP A 9 -6.24 -5.60 -3.53
C TRP A 9 -7.37 -4.94 -2.74
N LYS A 10 -8.36 -5.74 -2.35
CA LYS A 10 -9.54 -5.32 -1.58
C LYS A 10 -9.77 -6.24 -0.40
N CYS A 11 -9.67 -5.66 0.80
CA CYS A 11 -10.03 -6.33 2.04
C CYS A 11 -10.17 -5.31 3.19
N ILE A 12 -10.82 -5.71 4.27
CA ILE A 12 -11.00 -4.92 5.51
C ILE A 12 -10.79 -5.86 6.70
N GLY A 13 -9.92 -5.50 7.64
CA GLY A 13 -9.71 -6.24 8.88
C GLY A 13 -8.24 -6.50 9.19
N GLU A 14 -7.96 -7.16 10.31
CA GLU A 14 -6.59 -7.43 10.78
C GLU A 14 -5.79 -8.31 9.81
N TRP A 15 -6.44 -9.28 9.15
CA TRP A 15 -5.81 -10.16 8.16
C TRP A 15 -5.32 -9.43 6.89
N CYS A 16 -5.73 -8.17 6.69
CA CYS A 16 -5.24 -7.35 5.58
C CYS A 16 -3.82 -6.81 5.78
N GLN A 17 -3.21 -7.03 6.95
CA GLN A 17 -1.91 -6.48 7.28
C GLN A 17 -0.78 -7.07 6.42
N ASP A 18 -0.84 -8.37 6.17
CA ASP A 18 0.20 -9.17 5.49
C ASP A 18 0.12 -9.11 3.96
N ASN A 19 0.96 -9.90 3.27
CA ASN A 19 0.86 -10.05 1.83
C ASN A 19 -0.49 -10.69 1.49
N PRO A 20 -1.37 -10.02 0.72
CA PRO A 20 -2.69 -10.56 0.36
C PRO A 20 -2.65 -11.76 -0.60
N GLU A 21 -1.49 -12.04 -1.18
CA GLU A 21 -1.30 -13.13 -2.12
C GLU A 21 -1.57 -14.50 -1.47
N GLY A 22 -2.51 -15.26 -2.04
CA GLY A 22 -2.89 -16.59 -1.53
C GLY A 22 -3.88 -16.59 -0.37
N ASP A 23 -4.31 -15.43 0.14
CA ASP A 23 -5.35 -15.36 1.17
C ASP A 23 -6.77 -15.29 0.55
N TYR A 24 -7.57 -16.33 0.79
CA TYR A 24 -8.94 -16.43 0.27
C TYR A 24 -9.90 -15.34 0.80
N ARG A 25 -9.53 -14.64 1.88
CA ARG A 25 -10.32 -13.55 2.48
C ARG A 25 -10.05 -12.20 1.81
N VAL A 26 -9.08 -12.15 0.91
CA VAL A 26 -8.75 -10.96 0.13
C VAL A 26 -9.28 -11.14 -1.29
N SER A 27 -9.88 -10.09 -1.82
CA SER A 27 -10.38 -10.05 -3.19
C SER A 27 -9.62 -9.00 -3.99
N LYS A 28 -9.85 -8.99 -5.29
CA LYS A 28 -9.35 -7.97 -6.20
C LYS A 28 -10.50 -7.08 -6.65
N THR A 29 -10.22 -5.83 -6.96
CA THR A 29 -11.21 -4.87 -7.44
C THR A 29 -10.61 -4.04 -8.56
N SER A 30 -11.39 -3.79 -9.61
CA SER A 30 -11.00 -2.86 -10.68
C SER A 30 -11.39 -1.44 -10.30
N CYS A 31 -10.48 -0.50 -10.49
CA CYS A 31 -10.67 0.92 -10.19
C CYS A 31 -11.09 1.71 -11.43
N GLN A 32 -11.62 2.90 -11.20
CA GLN A 32 -11.82 3.90 -12.25
C GLN A 32 -10.48 4.51 -12.67
N PRO A 33 -10.34 5.07 -13.89
CA PRO A 33 -9.09 5.64 -14.38
C PRO A 33 -8.52 6.80 -13.55
N THR A 34 -9.33 7.46 -12.74
CA THR A 34 -8.92 8.58 -11.87
C THR A 34 -8.54 8.15 -10.46
N GLU A 35 -8.70 6.87 -10.14
CA GLU A 35 -8.46 6.30 -8.81
C GLU A 35 -7.05 5.71 -8.70
N SER A 36 -6.63 5.44 -7.47
CA SER A 36 -5.34 4.82 -7.16
C SER A 36 -5.56 3.62 -6.23
N CYS A 37 -4.62 2.68 -6.19
CA CYS A 37 -4.64 1.68 -5.15
C CYS A 37 -4.24 2.31 -3.81
N MET A 38 -4.96 1.92 -2.75
CA MET A 38 -4.80 2.45 -1.40
C MET A 38 -4.66 1.30 -0.39
N LYS A 39 -3.76 1.48 0.58
CA LYS A 39 -3.68 0.72 1.84
C LYS A 39 -3.76 1.71 3.00
N VAL A 40 -4.71 1.50 3.90
CA VAL A 40 -4.89 2.30 5.12
C VAL A 40 -4.69 1.39 6.32
N TYR A 41 -3.76 1.74 7.20
CA TYR A 41 -3.69 1.19 8.55
C TYR A 41 -4.29 2.22 9.50
N TYR A 42 -5.29 1.80 10.26
CA TYR A 42 -6.02 2.62 11.20
C TYR A 42 -5.74 2.13 12.62
N ARG A 43 -5.55 3.09 13.53
CA ARG A 43 -5.28 2.82 14.94
C ARG A 43 -6.02 3.82 15.82
N MET A 44 -6.72 3.34 16.82
CA MET A 44 -7.46 4.14 17.79
C MET A 44 -7.31 3.54 19.19
N HIS A 45 -7.34 4.37 20.22
CA HIS A 45 -7.37 3.91 21.60
C HIS A 45 -8.65 4.39 22.26
N ASP A 46 -9.60 3.50 22.52
CA ASP A 46 -10.85 3.88 23.18
C ASP A 46 -10.60 4.30 24.64
N ASN A 47 -11.50 5.10 25.21
CA ASN A 47 -11.52 5.52 26.61
C ASN A 47 -11.55 4.33 27.59
N SER A 48 -11.91 3.14 27.12
CA SER A 48 -11.84 1.87 27.86
C SER A 48 -10.44 1.23 27.91
N SER A 49 -9.40 1.93 27.44
CA SER A 49 -8.03 1.42 27.29
C SER A 49 -7.88 0.26 26.30
N ARG A 50 -8.84 0.10 25.39
CA ARG A 50 -8.77 -0.89 24.32
C ARG A 50 -8.13 -0.28 23.09
N LEU A 51 -7.08 -0.93 22.61
CA LEU A 51 -6.46 -0.64 21.33
C LEU A 51 -7.32 -1.26 20.22
N TYR A 52 -7.70 -0.46 19.23
CA TYR A 52 -8.35 -0.90 18.01
C TYR A 52 -7.42 -0.68 16.83
N GLU A 53 -7.19 -1.73 16.05
CA GLU A 53 -6.36 -1.71 14.85
C GLU A 53 -7.14 -2.33 13.70
N SER A 54 -7.00 -1.75 12.51
CA SER A 54 -7.60 -2.30 11.31
C SER A 54 -6.78 -1.92 10.08
N VAL A 55 -6.76 -2.80 9.08
CA VAL A 55 -6.14 -2.53 7.80
C VAL A 55 -7.20 -2.64 6.71
N THR A 56 -7.25 -1.65 5.83
CA THR A 56 -8.14 -1.62 4.67
C THR A 56 -7.33 -1.47 3.40
N ARG A 57 -7.70 -2.21 2.36
CA ARG A 57 -7.17 -2.09 1.00
C ARG A 57 -8.33 -1.91 0.03
N SER A 58 -8.21 -0.98 -0.91
CA SER A 58 -9.22 -0.72 -1.95
C SER A 58 -8.68 0.25 -3.01
N CYS A 59 -9.48 0.54 -4.03
CA CYS A 59 -9.39 1.79 -4.80
C CYS A 59 -9.68 3.00 -3.89
N SER A 60 -8.98 4.11 -4.10
CA SER A 60 -9.30 5.41 -3.52
C SER A 60 -10.42 6.11 -4.30
N MET A 61 -11.13 7.04 -3.66
CA MET A 61 -12.07 7.93 -4.36
C MET A 61 -11.29 9.06 -5.04
N GLY A 62 -10.86 8.84 -6.28
CA GLY A 62 -9.98 9.74 -7.03
C GLY A 62 -8.50 9.57 -6.65
N LYS A 63 -7.67 10.59 -6.92
CA LYS A 63 -6.22 10.52 -6.69
C LYS A 63 -5.90 10.40 -5.19
N CYS A 64 -5.14 9.37 -4.83
CA CYS A 64 -4.75 9.11 -3.45
C CYS A 64 -3.50 9.89 -3.04
N ILE A 65 -3.46 10.41 -1.81
CA ILE A 65 -2.31 11.11 -1.24
C ILE A 65 -1.80 10.32 -0.03
N SER A 66 -0.55 9.85 -0.06
CA SER A 66 0.01 9.11 1.07
C SER A 66 0.10 10.00 2.33
N LEU A 67 -0.19 9.42 3.48
CA LEU A 67 0.07 10.02 4.79
C LEU A 67 1.32 9.36 5.38
N GLY A 68 2.30 10.17 5.72
CA GLY A 68 3.59 9.69 6.22
C GLY A 68 3.54 9.21 7.66
N MET A 69 4.60 8.50 8.07
CA MET A 69 4.76 8.05 9.46
C MET A 69 4.80 9.20 10.47
N ASP A 70 5.31 10.37 10.08
CA ASP A 70 5.41 11.51 11.00
C ASP A 70 4.02 12.09 11.29
N GLN A 71 3.20 12.30 10.26
CA GLN A 71 1.80 12.73 10.44
C GLN A 71 0.98 11.72 11.25
N PHE A 72 1.25 10.43 11.05
CA PHE A 72 0.61 9.37 11.82
C PHE A 72 1.02 9.41 13.30
N LYS A 73 2.31 9.63 13.59
CA LYS A 73 2.81 9.81 14.97
C LYS A 73 2.24 11.07 15.62
N ASP A 74 2.21 12.18 14.90
CA ASP A 74 1.66 13.45 15.37
C ASP A 74 0.18 13.30 15.73
N CYS A 75 -0.58 12.56 14.92
CA CYS A 75 -1.97 12.21 15.22
C CYS A 75 -2.08 11.40 16.52
N MET A 76 -1.27 10.35 16.67
CA MET A 76 -1.28 9.51 17.87
C MET A 76 -0.85 10.27 19.14
N ALA A 77 -0.02 11.31 18.98
CA ALA A 77 0.41 12.17 20.07
C ALA A 77 -0.70 13.13 20.55
N ASN A 78 -1.79 13.31 19.80
CA ASN A 78 -2.96 14.07 20.22
C ASN A 78 -4.03 13.13 20.80
N PRO A 79 -4.19 13.08 22.14
CA PRO A 79 -5.10 12.12 22.77
C PRO A 79 -6.54 12.26 22.33
N ARG A 80 -7.00 13.50 22.09
CA ARG A 80 -8.38 13.77 21.69
C ARG A 80 -8.68 13.16 20.32
N ILE A 81 -7.79 13.36 19.35
CA ILE A 81 -7.95 12.80 18.00
C ILE A 81 -7.80 11.28 18.05
N TYR A 82 -6.75 10.80 18.71
CA TYR A 82 -6.44 9.37 18.77
C TYR A 82 -7.52 8.52 19.48
N GLN A 83 -8.29 9.12 20.41
CA GLN A 83 -9.36 8.44 21.14
C GLN A 83 -10.74 8.52 20.47
N ILE A 84 -11.02 9.61 19.74
CA ILE A 84 -12.36 9.87 19.16
C ILE A 84 -12.40 9.47 17.68
N ASP A 85 -11.46 10.00 16.90
CA ASP A 85 -11.46 9.85 15.44
C ASP A 85 -10.52 8.73 14.97
N GLY A 86 -9.52 8.41 15.80
CA GLY A 86 -8.41 7.53 15.48
C GLY A 86 -7.47 8.12 14.44
N CYS A 87 -6.35 7.43 14.24
CA CYS A 87 -5.27 7.86 13.36
C CYS A 87 -5.13 6.89 12.20
N SER A 88 -4.76 7.41 11.03
CA SER A 88 -4.55 6.59 9.84
C SER A 88 -3.19 6.82 9.20
N LEU A 89 -2.53 5.73 8.85
CA LEU A 89 -1.37 5.70 7.98
C LEU A 89 -1.86 5.24 6.60
N ARG A 90 -1.64 6.06 5.57
CA ARG A 90 -2.15 5.79 4.22
C ARG A 90 -1.00 5.68 3.22
N SER A 91 -0.93 4.56 2.52
CA SER A 91 -0.02 4.34 1.41
C SER A 91 -0.82 4.26 0.11
N CYS A 92 -0.39 5.02 -0.89
CA CYS A 92 -1.03 5.13 -2.20
C CYS A 92 -0.06 4.74 -3.31
N CYS A 93 -0.58 4.14 -4.38
CA CYS A 93 0.19 3.85 -5.59
C CYS A 93 -0.74 3.77 -6.81
N ASP A 94 -0.23 4.14 -7.97
CA ASP A 94 -0.96 4.24 -9.24
C ASP A 94 -0.14 3.75 -10.44
N ASN A 95 0.95 3.02 -10.16
CA ASN A 95 1.98 2.66 -11.14
C ASN A 95 1.85 1.24 -11.70
N GLU A 96 1.22 0.31 -10.97
CA GLU A 96 1.02 -1.07 -11.39
C GLU A 96 -0.22 -1.68 -10.73
N ASP A 97 -0.81 -2.69 -11.37
CA ASP A 97 -1.86 -3.49 -10.75
C ASP A 97 -1.35 -4.11 -9.44
N LEU A 98 -2.23 -4.16 -8.44
CA LEU A 98 -2.00 -4.80 -7.15
C LEU A 98 -0.83 -4.19 -6.37
N CYS A 99 -0.44 -2.94 -6.70
CA CYS A 99 0.65 -2.22 -6.07
C CYS A 99 0.40 -1.92 -4.57
N ASN A 100 -0.87 -1.94 -4.13
CA ASN A 100 -1.22 -1.83 -2.72
C ASN A 100 -1.06 -3.17 -1.97
N SER A 101 -0.30 -4.12 -2.52
CA SER A 101 0.33 -5.20 -1.75
C SER A 101 1.23 -4.59 -0.66
N THR A 102 1.59 -5.36 0.37
CA THR A 102 2.47 -4.82 1.42
C THR A 102 3.75 -4.33 0.75
N ALA A 103 4.24 -3.14 1.12
CA ALA A 103 5.45 -2.54 0.55
C ALA A 103 6.48 -3.64 0.39
N LYS A 104 6.81 -3.99 -0.87
CA LYS A 104 7.96 -4.84 -1.18
C LYS A 104 9.08 -4.19 -0.37
N ARG A 105 9.57 -4.86 0.69
CA ARG A 105 10.77 -4.40 1.38
C ARG A 105 11.71 -4.09 0.24
N LEU A 106 12.13 -2.83 0.11
CA LEU A 106 13.20 -2.48 -0.81
C LEU A 106 14.31 -3.45 -0.45
N THR A 107 14.49 -4.49 -1.27
CA THR A 107 15.70 -5.27 -1.32
C THR A 107 16.74 -4.28 -1.79
N GLN A 108 17.26 -3.55 -0.81
CA GLN A 108 18.18 -2.46 -0.96
C GLN A 108 19.47 -3.11 -1.49
N ARG A 109 19.65 -2.98 -2.81
CA ARG A 109 20.93 -3.11 -3.54
C ARG A 109 21.61 -4.49 -3.53
N SER A 110 21.25 -5.32 -4.52
CA SER A 110 22.19 -6.28 -5.14
C SER A 110 21.97 -6.43 -6.66
N VAL A 111 21.67 -5.34 -7.39
CA VAL A 111 21.58 -5.36 -8.87
C VAL A 111 22.70 -4.54 -9.54
N ILE A 112 23.65 -4.01 -8.76
CA ILE A 112 24.85 -3.36 -9.30
C ILE A 112 26.01 -4.37 -9.21
N LEU A 113 25.96 -5.47 -9.97
CA LEU A 113 27.13 -6.30 -10.28
C LEU A 113 26.87 -7.37 -11.38
N LEU A 114 25.82 -7.23 -12.19
CA LEU A 114 25.60 -8.10 -13.37
C LEU A 114 25.50 -7.32 -14.69
N ASN A 115 26.09 -6.12 -14.76
CA ASN A 115 26.21 -5.34 -16.01
C ASN A 115 27.67 -5.16 -16.46
N ILE A 116 28.65 -5.77 -15.78
CA ILE A 116 30.06 -5.72 -16.19
C ILE A 116 30.47 -6.99 -16.97
N LEU A 117 29.67 -8.07 -16.93
CA LEU A 117 29.98 -9.33 -17.64
C LEU A 117 29.24 -9.52 -18.97
N LEU A 118 28.21 -8.73 -19.28
CA LEU A 118 27.43 -8.84 -20.52
C LEU A 118 27.89 -7.88 -21.64
N THR A 119 28.80 -6.95 -21.38
CA THR A 119 29.42 -6.12 -22.43
C THR A 119 30.64 -6.76 -23.07
N VAL A 120 31.12 -7.91 -22.57
CA VAL A 120 32.34 -8.57 -23.06
C VAL A 120 32.05 -9.84 -23.89
N LEU A 121 30.81 -10.33 -23.93
CA LEU A 121 30.44 -11.53 -24.69
C LEU A 121 29.19 -11.27 -25.53
N VAL A 122 29.32 -11.51 -26.85
CA VAL A 122 28.32 -11.38 -27.92
C VAL A 122 28.24 -9.95 -28.49
N VAL A 123 29.14 -9.47 -29.36
CA VAL A 123 29.50 -10.00 -30.70
C VAL A 123 28.28 -10.47 -31.50
N LYS A 124 27.83 -9.59 -32.43
CA LYS A 124 27.12 -9.85 -33.70
C LYS A 124 25.86 -10.75 -33.68
N CYS A 125 24.73 -10.19 -34.11
CA CYS A 125 24.27 -10.32 -35.52
C CYS A 125 22.98 -9.54 -35.78
N ARG A 126 23.01 -8.77 -36.89
CA ARG A 126 21.93 -8.24 -37.74
C ARG A 126 20.86 -7.32 -37.14
#